data_AF-A0A257NZ78-F1
#
_entry.id   AF-A0A257NZ78-F1
#
_cell.length_a   1.000
_cell.length_b   1.000
_cell.length_c   1.000
_cell.angle_alpha   90.00
_cell.angle_beta   90.00
_cell.angle_gamma   90.00
#
_symmetry.space_group_name_H-M   'P 1'
#
loop_
_entity.id
_entity.type
_entity.pdbx_description
1 polymer ?
#
loop_
_entity_poly.entity_id
_entity_poly.type
_entity_poly.pdbx_seq_one_letter_code
_entity_poly.pdbx_strand_id
1 'polypeptide(L)'
;MPVLYAQGDIFEVGYNDGYEFLLVFGHIGINEMREKWHRFRERFDTLRQIQDPFNQLEKPLQFATGRWIQFVSERENHGIGFSELAKIIDDTFKWTVTQGLKTVITNGVRDIDHGRTTVQNIASDNRRVRELSDLLEKKSHGFEKIMLVSLNDAYIRSTPV
;
A
#
# COMPACT_ATOMS: atom_id res chain seq x y z
N MET A 1 2.00 4.29 -17.70
CA MET A 1 1.92 5.57 -16.96
C MET A 1 2.93 5.49 -15.83
N PRO A 2 3.72 6.54 -15.54
CA PRO A 2 4.72 6.47 -14.50
C PRO A 2 4.08 6.31 -13.11
N VAL A 3 4.67 5.49 -12.26
CA VAL A 3 4.31 5.38 -10.84
C VAL A 3 4.84 6.60 -10.10
N LEU A 4 4.01 7.20 -9.25
CA LEU A 4 4.41 8.31 -8.39
C LEU A 4 4.94 7.79 -7.05
N TYR A 5 5.83 8.56 -6.43
CA TYR A 5 6.44 8.20 -5.16
C TYR A 5 6.26 9.33 -4.15
N ALA A 6 5.94 8.98 -2.91
CA ALA A 6 5.85 9.93 -1.81
C ALA A 6 6.37 9.31 -0.51
N GLN A 7 6.83 10.18 0.39
CA GLN A 7 7.03 9.82 1.79
C GLN A 7 5.85 10.37 2.58
N GLY A 8 5.21 9.52 3.37
CA GLY A 8 4.08 9.91 4.19
C GLY A 8 3.25 8.73 4.67
N ASP A 9 2.23 9.08 5.44
CA ASP A 9 1.18 8.16 5.87
C ASP A 9 0.22 7.88 4.72
N ILE A 10 0.04 6.62 4.35
CA ILE A 10 -0.88 6.22 3.28
C ILE A 10 -2.31 6.73 3.51
N PHE A 11 -2.77 6.81 4.75
CA PHE A 11 -4.13 7.25 5.03
C PHE A 11 -4.30 8.74 4.77
N GLU A 12 -3.41 9.55 5.31
CA GLU A 12 -3.47 11.00 5.14
C GLU A 12 -3.12 11.41 3.70
N VAL A 13 -2.07 10.84 3.09
CA VAL A 13 -1.72 11.13 1.69
C VAL A 13 -2.85 10.67 0.78
N GLY A 14 -3.34 9.44 0.95
CA GLY A 14 -4.43 8.90 0.14
C GLY A 14 -5.70 9.75 0.24
N TYR A 15 -6.08 10.15 1.44
CA TYR A 15 -7.29 10.95 1.65
C TYR A 15 -7.13 12.40 1.18
N ASN A 16 -6.05 13.08 1.54
CA ASN A 16 -5.87 14.51 1.26
C ASN A 16 -5.61 14.76 -0.23
N ASP A 17 -4.89 13.86 -0.91
CA ASP A 17 -4.59 13.97 -2.34
C ASP A 17 -5.69 13.38 -3.24
N GLY A 18 -6.78 12.88 -2.64
CA GLY A 18 -7.98 12.48 -3.36
C GLY A 18 -7.91 11.12 -4.06
N TYR A 19 -7.10 10.18 -3.56
CA TYR A 19 -7.07 8.82 -4.08
C TYR A 19 -8.39 8.08 -3.79
N GLU A 20 -8.86 7.35 -4.79
CA GLU A 20 -10.12 6.60 -4.75
C GLU A 20 -9.96 5.23 -4.11
N PHE A 21 -8.76 4.63 -4.19
CA PHE A 21 -8.49 3.32 -3.60
C PHE A 21 -7.16 3.29 -2.83
N LEU A 22 -7.23 2.88 -1.56
CA LEU A 22 -6.09 2.67 -0.67
C LEU A 22 -5.86 1.17 -0.49
N LEU A 23 -4.75 0.65 -1.02
CA LEU A 23 -4.31 -0.74 -0.79
C LEU A 23 -3.22 -0.77 0.27
N VAL A 24 -3.53 -1.24 1.47
CA VAL A 24 -2.67 -1.15 2.64
C VAL A 24 -2.16 -2.53 3.05
N PHE A 25 -0.85 -2.71 3.08
CA PHE A 25 -0.21 -3.92 3.58
C PHE A 25 0.35 -3.73 4.99
N GLY A 26 0.35 -4.82 5.77
CA GLY A 26 0.57 -4.83 7.23
C GLY A 26 1.99 -4.58 7.74
N HIS A 27 2.99 -4.39 6.88
CA HIS A 27 4.39 -4.40 7.30
C HIS A 27 4.82 -3.20 8.17
N ILE A 28 4.07 -2.10 8.18
CA ILE A 28 4.61 -0.86 8.74
C ILE A 28 4.44 -0.88 10.26
N GLY A 29 5.57 -0.93 10.97
CA GLY A 29 5.75 -0.72 12.41
C GLY A 29 4.45 -0.73 13.20
N ILE A 30 4.11 -1.88 13.77
CA ILE A 30 2.86 -2.17 14.50
C ILE A 30 2.41 -1.04 15.43
N ASN A 31 3.34 -0.21 15.93
CA ASN A 31 3.02 0.95 16.76
C ASN A 31 2.65 2.20 15.94
N GLU A 32 3.48 2.62 14.97
CA GLU A 32 3.26 3.88 14.25
C GLU A 32 2.09 3.81 13.28
N MET A 33 1.97 2.70 12.53
CA MET A 33 0.84 2.49 11.63
C MET A 33 -0.47 2.36 12.43
N ARG A 34 -0.43 1.65 13.57
CA ARG A 34 -1.60 1.53 14.47
C ARG A 34 -2.08 2.88 14.95
N GLU A 35 -1.20 3.77 15.38
CA GLU A 35 -1.59 5.13 15.78
C GLU A 35 -2.22 5.91 14.62
N LYS A 36 -1.63 5.84 13.43
CA LYS A 36 -2.14 6.49 12.22
C LYS A 36 -3.52 5.95 11.83
N TRP A 37 -3.69 4.63 11.87
CA TRP A 37 -4.98 3.98 11.67
C TRP A 37 -6.02 4.42 12.70
N HIS A 38 -5.67 4.41 13.98
CA HIS A 38 -6.57 4.85 15.03
C HIS A 38 -7.02 6.29 14.84
N ARG A 39 -6.15 7.20 14.40
CA ARG A 39 -6.56 8.58 14.10
C ARG A 39 -7.44 8.65 12.86
N PHE A 40 -7.07 7.93 11.80
CA PHE A 40 -7.80 7.95 10.54
C PHE A 40 -9.22 7.38 10.67
N ARG A 41 -9.38 6.23 11.33
CA ARG A 41 -10.67 5.54 11.45
C ARG A 41 -11.70 6.36 12.25
N GLU A 42 -11.29 7.24 13.16
CA GLU A 42 -12.21 8.06 13.95
C GLU A 42 -12.94 9.11 13.10
N ARG A 43 -12.39 9.43 11.92
CA ARG A 43 -12.95 10.40 10.96
C ARG A 43 -14.16 9.84 10.19
N PHE A 44 -14.36 8.52 10.17
CA PHE A 44 -15.38 7.86 9.35
C PHE A 44 -16.17 6.85 10.18
N ASP A 45 -17.50 7.02 10.24
CA ASP A 45 -18.37 6.13 11.02
C ASP A 45 -18.26 4.66 10.60
N THR A 46 -18.03 4.40 9.31
CA THR A 46 -17.82 3.07 8.72
C THR A 46 -16.55 2.38 9.22
N LEU A 47 -15.54 3.14 9.67
CA LEU A 47 -14.26 2.61 10.12
C LEU A 47 -14.11 2.59 11.65
N ARG A 48 -14.91 3.37 12.38
CA ARG A 48 -14.73 3.60 13.83
C ARG A 48 -14.75 2.31 14.68
N GLN A 49 -15.48 1.28 14.25
CA GLN A 49 -15.56 0.00 14.97
C GLN A 49 -14.40 -0.97 14.66
N ILE A 50 -13.57 -0.65 13.67
CA ILE A 50 -12.55 -1.56 13.14
C ILE A 50 -11.25 -1.32 13.91
N GLN A 51 -10.95 -2.24 14.82
CA GLN A 51 -9.78 -2.13 15.70
C GLN A 51 -8.53 -2.70 15.03
N ASP A 52 -8.69 -3.87 14.39
CA ASP A 52 -7.63 -4.58 13.73
C ASP A 52 -8.00 -4.81 12.26
N PRO A 53 -7.67 -3.87 11.36
CA PRO A 53 -8.14 -3.92 9.99
C PRO A 53 -7.51 -5.09 9.21
N PHE A 54 -6.33 -5.58 9.59
CA PHE A 54 -5.68 -6.70 8.92
C PHE A 54 -6.36 -8.04 9.22
N ASN A 55 -7.07 -8.16 10.34
CA ASN A 55 -7.86 -9.34 10.68
C ASN A 55 -9.36 -9.17 10.42
N GLN A 56 -9.84 -7.93 10.27
CA GLN A 56 -11.27 -7.62 10.17
C GLN A 56 -11.70 -7.20 8.75
N LEU A 57 -10.77 -6.79 7.88
CA LEU A 57 -11.05 -6.27 6.54
C LEU A 57 -10.24 -6.97 5.44
N GLU A 58 -10.63 -8.18 5.10
CA GLU A 58 -10.05 -8.90 3.94
C GLU A 58 -10.54 -8.33 2.60
N LYS A 59 -11.74 -7.73 2.57
CA LYS A 59 -12.38 -7.20 1.37
C LYS A 59 -12.33 -5.67 1.33
N PRO A 60 -12.33 -5.07 0.12
CA PRO A 60 -12.49 -3.63 -0.01
C PRO A 60 -13.72 -3.11 0.73
N LEU A 61 -13.52 -2.04 1.52
CA LEU A 61 -14.57 -1.34 2.24
C LEU A 61 -14.63 0.11 1.76
N GLN A 62 -15.84 0.59 1.44
CA GLN A 62 -16.07 1.98 1.13
C GLN A 62 -16.12 2.78 2.44
N PHE A 63 -15.17 3.68 2.64
CA PHE A 63 -15.10 4.49 3.86
C PHE A 63 -15.62 5.93 3.67
N ALA A 64 -15.64 6.41 2.43
CA ALA A 64 -16.34 7.63 2.02
C ALA A 64 -16.88 7.46 0.60
N THR A 65 -17.79 8.34 0.15
CA THR A 65 -18.34 8.27 -1.21
C THR A 65 -17.24 8.26 -2.26
N GLY A 66 -17.20 7.20 -3.07
CA GLY A 66 -16.16 7.00 -4.10
C GLY A 66 -14.77 6.63 -3.56
N ARG A 67 -14.60 6.42 -2.25
CA ARG A 67 -13.31 6.11 -1.63
C ARG A 67 -13.32 4.79 -0.88
N TRP A 68 -12.37 3.95 -1.23
CA TRP A 68 -12.28 2.56 -0.80
C TRP A 68 -10.93 2.25 -0.18
N ILE A 69 -10.94 1.32 0.76
CA ILE A 69 -9.74 0.85 1.42
C ILE A 69 -9.76 -0.67 1.51
N GLN A 70 -8.62 -1.30 1.28
CA GLN A 70 -8.43 -2.74 1.49
C GLN A 70 -7.15 -2.95 2.28
N PHE A 71 -7.22 -3.86 3.25
CA PHE A 71 -6.09 -4.29 4.03
C PHE A 71 -5.65 -5.67 3.58
N VAL A 72 -4.34 -5.85 3.45
CA VAL A 72 -3.73 -7.12 3.12
C VAL A 72 -2.99 -7.62 4.34
N SER A 73 -3.50 -8.70 4.91
CA SER A 73 -2.89 -9.39 6.05
C SER A 73 -1.53 -9.96 5.65
N GLU A 74 -0.56 -9.86 6.54
CA GLU A 74 0.70 -10.58 6.37
C GLU A 74 0.53 -12.04 6.81
N ARG A 75 1.25 -12.95 6.15
CA ARG A 75 1.47 -14.30 6.67
C ARG A 75 2.66 -14.26 7.65
N GLU A 76 2.74 -15.28 8.51
CA GLU A 76 3.86 -15.44 9.44
C GLU A 76 5.22 -15.33 8.72
N ASN A 77 6.19 -14.62 9.32
CA ASN A 77 7.53 -14.24 8.81
C ASN A 77 7.69 -12.87 8.10
N HIS A 78 6.88 -11.87 8.46
CA HIS A 78 7.19 -10.43 8.21
C HIS A 78 7.35 -10.03 6.73
N GLY A 79 6.71 -10.75 5.81
CA GLY A 79 6.64 -10.28 4.43
C GLY A 79 5.88 -11.23 3.51
N ILE A 80 5.80 -10.84 2.24
CA ILE A 80 5.07 -11.56 1.19
C ILE A 80 6.01 -11.87 0.03
N GLY A 81 5.92 -13.09 -0.52
CA GLY A 81 6.66 -13.44 -1.74
C GLY A 81 6.27 -12.55 -2.91
N PHE A 82 7.19 -12.28 -3.85
CA PHE A 82 6.89 -11.39 -4.98
C PHE A 82 5.72 -11.90 -5.85
N SER A 83 5.61 -13.21 -6.07
CA SER A 83 4.52 -13.81 -6.83
C SER A 83 3.15 -13.60 -6.17
N GLU A 84 3.10 -13.70 -4.84
CA GLU A 84 1.88 -13.48 -4.06
C GLU A 84 1.52 -11.99 -4.05
N LEU A 85 2.50 -11.10 -3.86
CA LEU A 85 2.30 -9.65 -4.02
C LEU A 85 1.75 -9.29 -5.40
N ALA A 86 2.35 -9.85 -6.46
CA ALA A 86 1.93 -9.60 -7.82
C ALA A 86 0.51 -10.06 -8.07
N LYS A 87 0.11 -11.21 -7.49
CA LYS A 87 -1.26 -11.70 -7.56
C LYS A 87 -2.24 -10.78 -6.82
N ILE A 88 -1.91 -10.35 -5.61
CA ILE A 88 -2.78 -9.45 -4.82
C ILE A 88 -2.99 -8.13 -5.57
N ILE A 89 -1.91 -7.54 -6.09
CA ILE A 89 -1.99 -6.30 -6.88
C ILE A 89 -2.86 -6.52 -8.12
N ASP A 90 -2.68 -7.62 -8.86
CA ASP A 90 -3.47 -7.90 -10.06
C ASP A 90 -4.96 -8.06 -9.75
N ASP A 91 -5.30 -8.82 -8.71
CA ASP A 91 -6.68 -9.04 -8.29
C ASP A 91 -7.34 -7.73 -7.81
N THR A 92 -6.64 -6.97 -6.96
CA THR A 92 -7.12 -5.67 -6.48
C THR A 92 -7.27 -4.67 -7.63
N PHE A 93 -6.33 -4.62 -8.57
CA PHE A 93 -6.38 -3.66 -9.68
C PHE A 93 -7.53 -4.00 -10.64
N LYS A 94 -7.74 -5.28 -10.95
CA LYS A 94 -8.91 -5.74 -11.71
C LYS A 94 -10.19 -5.31 -11.03
N TRP A 95 -10.32 -5.58 -9.72
CA TRP A 95 -11.49 -5.16 -8.95
C TRP A 95 -11.69 -3.65 -9.01
N THR A 96 -10.62 -2.87 -8.80
CA THR A 96 -10.64 -1.41 -8.79
C THR A 96 -11.13 -0.84 -10.12
N VAL A 97 -10.64 -1.38 -11.24
CA VAL A 97 -11.09 -1.00 -12.59
C VAL A 97 -12.56 -1.38 -12.81
N THR A 98 -13.02 -2.54 -12.33
CA THR A 98 -14.45 -2.92 -12.45
C THR A 98 -15.38 -2.00 -11.68
N GLN A 99 -14.90 -1.37 -10.60
CA GLN A 99 -15.63 -0.35 -9.85
C GLN A 99 -15.53 1.05 -10.46
N GLY A 100 -14.79 1.20 -11.57
CA GLY A 100 -14.62 2.49 -12.26
C GLY A 100 -13.66 3.45 -11.57
N LEU A 101 -12.92 3.01 -10.54
CA LEU A 101 -11.95 3.84 -9.83
C LEU A 101 -10.66 3.96 -10.66
N LYS A 102 -10.07 5.15 -10.69
CA LYS A 102 -8.95 5.52 -11.57
C LYS A 102 -7.66 5.84 -10.84
N THR A 103 -7.72 6.04 -9.53
CA THR A 103 -6.57 6.45 -8.73
C THR A 103 -6.33 5.49 -7.57
N VAL A 104 -5.10 4.99 -7.45
CA VAL A 104 -4.69 4.03 -6.43
C VAL A 104 -3.46 4.51 -5.67
N ILE A 105 -3.45 4.33 -4.37
CA ILE A 105 -2.28 4.48 -3.52
C ILE A 105 -2.02 3.18 -2.77
N THR A 106 -0.75 2.79 -2.68
CA THR A 106 -0.35 1.62 -1.90
C THR A 106 0.98 1.84 -1.22
N ASN A 107 1.14 1.23 -0.05
CA ASN A 107 2.40 1.25 0.69
C ASN A 107 3.31 0.08 0.34
N GLY A 108 2.85 -0.85 -0.52
CA GLY A 108 3.57 -2.08 -0.84
C GLY A 108 3.96 -2.87 0.42
N VAL A 109 4.85 -3.85 0.24
CA VAL A 109 5.40 -4.64 1.35
C VAL A 109 6.93 -4.61 1.28
N ARG A 110 7.56 -4.61 2.46
CA ARG A 110 8.99 -4.92 2.55
C ARG A 110 9.27 -6.36 2.10
N ASP A 111 10.53 -6.60 1.72
CA ASP A 111 10.97 -7.92 1.31
C ASP A 111 11.10 -8.86 2.52
N ILE A 112 10.88 -10.15 2.32
CA ILE A 112 11.03 -11.18 3.38
C ILE A 112 12.50 -11.39 3.79
N ASP A 113 13.44 -10.96 2.94
CA ASP A 113 14.88 -11.16 3.09
C ASP A 113 15.58 -10.13 4.01
N HIS A 114 14.88 -9.64 5.05
CA HIS A 114 15.49 -8.69 6.00
C HIS A 114 16.40 -9.41 7.01
N GLY A 115 17.71 -9.18 6.89
CA GLY A 115 18.73 -9.68 7.80
C GLY A 115 19.18 -8.64 8.84
N ARG A 116 20.25 -8.96 9.57
CA ARG A 116 20.85 -8.03 10.57
C ARG A 116 21.70 -6.91 9.94
N THR A 117 21.98 -7.00 8.64
CA THR A 117 22.92 -6.11 7.95
C THR A 117 22.18 -4.96 7.26
N THR A 118 22.34 -3.74 7.77
CA THR A 118 21.69 -2.53 7.22
C THR A 118 21.91 -2.35 5.72
N VAL A 119 23.13 -2.58 5.23
CA VAL A 119 23.46 -2.42 3.80
C VAL A 119 22.72 -3.44 2.92
N GLN A 120 22.64 -4.70 3.36
CA GLN A 120 21.91 -5.74 2.63
C GLN A 120 20.40 -5.46 2.65
N ASN A 121 19.89 -4.95 3.77
CA ASN A 121 18.49 -4.55 3.89
C ASN A 121 18.14 -3.40 2.93
N ILE A 122 19.02 -2.39 2.81
CA ILE A 122 18.84 -1.28 1.86
C ILE A 122 18.85 -1.80 0.42
N ALA A 123 19.80 -2.67 0.06
CA ALA A 123 19.88 -3.24 -1.28
C ALA A 123 18.64 -4.08 -1.63
N SER A 124 18.13 -4.84 -0.64
CA SER A 124 16.90 -5.63 -0.75
C SER A 124 15.67 -4.73 -0.93
N ASP A 125 15.52 -3.71 -0.07
CA ASP A 125 14.46 -2.69 -0.16
C ASP A 125 14.47 -2.03 -1.55
N ASN A 126 15.63 -1.57 -2.03
CA ASN A 126 15.74 -0.90 -3.32
C ASN A 126 15.44 -1.83 -4.52
N ARG A 127 15.78 -3.12 -4.42
CA ARG A 127 15.39 -4.12 -5.43
C ARG A 127 13.89 -4.30 -5.44
N ARG A 128 13.28 -4.49 -4.26
CA ARG A 128 11.84 -4.69 -4.12
C ARG A 128 11.04 -3.49 -4.61
N VAL A 129 11.49 -2.27 -4.33
CA VAL A 129 10.88 -1.05 -4.86
C VAL A 129 10.87 -1.06 -6.39
N ARG A 130 12.00 -1.38 -7.04
CA ARG A 130 12.06 -1.44 -8.51
C ARG A 130 11.14 -2.50 -9.09
N GLU A 131 11.12 -3.70 -8.53
CA GLU A 131 10.24 -4.78 -8.99
C GLU A 131 8.75 -4.41 -8.84
N LEU A 132 8.40 -3.75 -7.73
CA LEU A 132 7.04 -3.27 -7.48
C LEU A 132 6.67 -2.14 -8.46
N SER A 133 7.56 -1.18 -8.70
CA SER A 133 7.35 -0.12 -9.68
C SER A 133 7.11 -0.70 -11.08
N ASP A 134 7.98 -1.60 -11.55
CA ASP A 134 7.85 -2.25 -12.85
C ASP A 134 6.52 -3.01 -12.99
N LEU A 135 6.11 -3.70 -11.92
CA LEU A 135 4.83 -4.39 -11.87
C LEU A 135 3.67 -3.41 -12.00
N LEU A 136 3.67 -2.33 -11.21
CA LEU A 136 2.59 -1.33 -11.20
C LEU A 136 2.49 -0.59 -12.54
N GLU A 137 3.62 -0.27 -13.17
CA GLU A 137 3.64 0.32 -14.51
C GLU A 137 3.04 -0.61 -15.56
N LYS A 138 3.39 -1.90 -15.54
CA LYS A 138 2.81 -2.93 -16.42
C LYS A 138 1.31 -3.12 -16.19
N LYS A 139 0.85 -2.88 -14.97
CA LYS A 139 -0.56 -3.02 -14.55
C LYS A 139 -1.32 -1.69 -14.56
N SER A 140 -0.73 -0.61 -15.06
CA SER A 140 -1.33 0.73 -15.00
C SER A 140 -2.49 0.95 -15.95
N HIS A 141 -2.84 -0.03 -16.79
CA HIS A 141 -3.91 0.12 -17.77
C HIS A 141 -5.26 0.30 -17.05
N GLY A 142 -5.99 1.36 -17.40
CA GLY A 142 -7.27 1.71 -16.78
C GLY A 142 -7.16 2.69 -15.61
N PHE A 143 -5.94 3.07 -15.19
CA PHE A 143 -5.68 4.04 -14.13
C PHE A 143 -5.16 5.38 -14.67
N GLU A 144 -5.52 6.45 -13.97
CA GLU A 144 -5.02 7.82 -14.17
C GLU A 144 -3.88 8.17 -13.22
N LYS A 145 -3.80 7.51 -12.05
CA LYS A 145 -2.77 7.76 -11.05
C LYS A 145 -2.51 6.51 -10.21
N ILE A 146 -1.25 6.13 -10.05
CA ILE A 146 -0.81 5.11 -9.10
C ILE A 146 0.32 5.70 -8.27
N MET A 147 0.27 5.55 -6.94
CA MET A 147 1.32 6.02 -6.04
C MET A 147 1.80 4.94 -5.09
N LEU A 148 3.12 4.89 -4.94
CA LEU A 148 3.82 4.22 -3.86
C LEU A 148 4.15 5.22 -2.75
N VAL A 149 3.74 4.90 -1.53
CA VAL A 149 3.95 5.75 -0.35
C VAL A 149 4.52 4.97 0.81
N SER A 150 5.49 5.52 1.53
CA SER A 150 6.03 4.90 2.74
C SER A 150 6.24 5.93 3.82
N LEU A 151 6.14 5.52 5.09
CA LEU A 151 6.56 6.36 6.21
C LEU A 151 8.06 6.68 6.17
N ASN A 152 8.85 5.74 5.64
CA ASN A 152 10.28 5.94 5.42
C ASN A 152 10.58 6.46 4.01
N ASP A 153 11.84 6.81 3.79
CA ASP A 153 12.34 7.36 2.52
C ASP A 153 12.55 6.30 1.43
N ALA A 154 12.17 5.03 1.64
CA ALA A 154 12.57 3.92 0.76
C ALA A 154 12.15 4.13 -0.70
N TYR A 155 10.96 4.70 -0.95
CA TYR A 155 10.48 4.97 -2.29
C TYR A 155 11.14 6.18 -2.95
N ILE A 156 11.49 7.21 -2.17
CA ILE A 156 12.17 8.41 -2.68
C ILE A 156 13.65 8.11 -2.97
N ARG A 157 14.31 7.32 -2.12
CA ARG A 157 15.73 6.94 -2.27
C ARG A 157 15.98 6.00 -3.45
N SER A 158 14.99 5.19 -3.81
CA SER A 158 15.15 4.12 -4.81
C SER A 158 14.75 4.54 -6.22
N THR A 159 14.26 5.77 -6.43
CA THR A 159 13.94 6.28 -7.75
C THR A 159 15.24 6.61 -8.49
N PRO A 160 15.47 6.06 -9.70
CA PRO A 160 16.52 6.57 -10.58
C PRO A 160 16.23 8.04 -10.92
N VAL A 161 17.26 8.89 -10.86
CA VAL A 161 17.22 10.24 -11.45
C VAL A 161 17.16 10.13 -12.97
#